data_AF-A0A1H0KA12-F1
#
_entry.id   AF-A0A1H0KA12-F1
#
_cell.length_a   1.000
_cell.length_b   1.000
_cell.length_c   1.000
_cell.angle_alpha   90.00
_cell.angle_beta   90.00
_cell.angle_gamma   90.00
#
_symmetry.space_group_name_H-M   'P 1'
#
loop_
_entity.id
_entity.type
_entity.pdbx_description
1 polymer ?
#
loop_
_entity_poly.entity_id
_entity_poly.type
_entity_poly.pdbx_seq_one_letter_code
_entity_poly.pdbx_strand_id
1 'polypeptide(L)'
;MLRLGLLLLIVPMLVLMGAYFWEYAGVRECVLAGGHWDYLEGVCRETPQPFVSWLDRAPWLVNGGMLVSLVGLALCMAGLYTKRR
;
A
#
# COMPACT_ATOMS: atom_id res chain seq x y z
N MET A 1 -8.79 21.23 -9.81
CA MET A 1 -7.40 21.10 -9.34
C MET A 1 -7.35 20.54 -7.92
N LEU A 2 -7.72 21.32 -6.89
CA LEU A 2 -7.48 20.93 -5.48
C LEU A 2 -8.18 19.63 -5.03
N ARG A 3 -9.49 19.48 -5.30
CA ARG A 3 -10.26 18.29 -4.88
C ARG A 3 -9.72 17.00 -5.53
N LEU A 4 -9.40 17.06 -6.83
CA LEU A 4 -8.82 15.93 -7.56
C LEU A 4 -7.41 15.60 -7.05
N GLY A 5 -6.57 16.62 -6.82
CA GLY A 5 -5.24 16.43 -6.25
C GLY A 5 -5.29 15.75 -4.88
N LEU A 6 -6.24 16.14 -4.03
CA LEU A 6 -6.43 15.53 -2.71
C LEU A 6 -6.84 14.06 -2.81
N LEU A 7 -7.75 13.71 -3.73
CA LEU A 7 -8.14 12.32 -3.97
C LEU A 7 -6.94 11.48 -4.43
N LEU A 8 -6.19 11.96 -5.43
CA LEU A 8 -5.01 11.26 -5.94
C LEU A 8 -3.90 11.14 -4.91
N LEU A 9 -3.81 12.08 -3.96
CA LEU A 9 -2.84 12.05 -2.88
C LEU A 9 -3.20 11.04 -1.78
N ILE A 10 -4.48 10.95 -1.39
CA ILE A 10 -4.90 10.19 -0.20
C ILE A 10 -5.31 8.76 -0.54
N VAL A 11 -6.08 8.57 -1.62
CA VAL A 11 -6.66 7.27 -1.95
C VAL A 11 -5.61 6.16 -2.10
N PRO A 12 -4.46 6.36 -2.78
CA PRO A 12 -3.45 5.31 -2.88
C PRO A 12 -2.91 4.86 -1.52
N MET A 13 -2.74 5.78 -0.57
CA MET A 13 -2.26 5.44 0.77
C MET A 13 -3.28 4.60 1.54
N LEU A 14 -4.57 4.92 1.43
CA LEU A 14 -5.63 4.12 2.05
C LEU A 14 -5.72 2.72 1.46
N VAL A 15 -5.55 2.60 0.14
CA VAL A 15 -5.52 1.29 -0.54
C VAL A 15 -4.32 0.46 -0.08
N LEU A 16 -3.13 1.04 -0.04
CA LEU A 16 -1.91 0.35 0.43
C LEU A 16 -2.04 -0.07 1.89
N MET A 17 -2.57 0.81 2.74
CA MET A 17 -2.81 0.51 4.16
C MET A 17 -3.83 -0.63 4.31
N GLY A 18 -4.93 -0.60 3.56
CA GLY A 18 -5.93 -1.67 3.57
C GLY A 18 -5.36 -3.02 3.14
N ALA A 19 -4.59 -3.05 2.04
CA ALA A 19 -3.93 -4.26 1.56
C ALA A 19 -2.93 -4.82 2.60
N TYR A 20 -2.14 -3.95 3.24
CA TYR A 20 -1.22 -4.35 4.29
C TYR A 20 -1.94 -5.00 5.48
N PHE A 21 -3.00 -4.36 5.99
CA PHE A 21 -3.72 -4.90 7.15
C PHE A 21 -4.46 -6.20 6.83
N TRP A 22 -4.90 -6.38 5.58
CA TRP A 22 -5.51 -7.62 5.12
C TRP A 22 -4.54 -8.80 5.21
N GLU A 23 -3.32 -8.66 4.67
CA GLU A 23 -2.29 -9.71 4.79
C GLU A 23 -1.82 -9.88 6.24
N TYR A 24 -1.61 -8.77 6.95
CA TYR A 24 -1.14 -8.79 8.34
C TYR A 24 -2.07 -9.54 9.27
N ALA A 25 -3.39 -9.51 9.04
CA ALA A 25 -4.34 -10.29 9.81
C ALA A 25 -4.07 -11.80 9.69
N GLY A 26 -3.91 -12.32 8.48
CA GLY A 26 -3.60 -13.72 8.23
C GLY A 26 -2.22 -14.15 8.75
N VAL A 27 -1.20 -13.31 8.55
CA VAL A 27 0.14 -13.53 9.11
C VAL A 27 0.07 -13.65 10.63
N ARG A 28 -0.63 -12.72 11.29
CA ARG A 28 -0.75 -12.70 12.74
C ARG A 28 -1.43 -13.95 13.28
N GLU A 29 -2.54 -14.37 12.67
CA GLU A 29 -3.25 -15.59 13.05
C GLU A 29 -2.36 -16.84 12.91
N CYS A 30 -1.66 -16.97 11.79
CA CYS A 30 -0.76 -18.09 11.52
C CYS A 30 0.40 -18.16 12.55
N VAL A 31 1.06 -17.04 12.81
CA VAL A 31 2.18 -16.98 13.75
C VAL A 31 1.73 -17.25 15.18
N LEU A 32 0.57 -16.73 15.59
CA LEU A 32 0.01 -16.99 16.92
C LEU A 32 -0.36 -18.47 17.12
N ALA A 33 -0.72 -19.18 16.05
CA ALA A 33 -0.94 -20.62 16.06
C ALA A 33 0.37 -21.45 16.03
N GLY A 34 1.54 -20.80 15.95
CA GLY A 34 2.84 -21.45 15.86
C GLY A 34 3.27 -21.85 14.44
N GLY A 35 2.51 -21.45 13.41
CA GLY A 35 2.81 -21.74 12.01
C GLY A 35 3.76 -20.74 11.36
N HIS A 36 4.02 -20.98 10.07
CA HIS A 36 4.90 -20.18 9.24
C HIS A 36 4.16 -19.66 8.00
N TRP A 37 4.05 -18.34 7.85
CA TRP A 37 3.32 -17.73 6.74
C TRP A 37 4.11 -17.80 5.43
N ASP A 38 3.51 -18.36 4.38
CA ASP A 38 4.01 -18.30 3.02
C ASP A 38 3.51 -17.00 2.36
N TYR A 39 4.45 -16.09 2.15
CA TYR A 39 4.18 -14.77 1.59
C TYR A 39 3.87 -14.78 0.07
N LEU A 40 4.25 -15.83 -0.66
CA LEU A 40 3.98 -15.94 -2.09
C LEU A 40 2.60 -16.50 -2.35
N GLU A 41 2.19 -17.50 -1.56
CA GLU A 41 0.90 -18.18 -1.72
C GLU A 41 -0.20 -17.62 -0.80
N GLY A 42 0.16 -16.85 0.23
CA GLY A 42 -0.81 -16.25 1.14
C GLY A 42 -1.48 -17.27 2.07
N VAL A 43 -0.73 -18.29 2.49
CA VAL A 43 -1.25 -19.41 3.29
C VAL A 43 -0.33 -19.72 4.47
N CYS A 44 -0.88 -20.32 5.53
CA CYS A 44 -0.10 -20.81 6.66
C CYS A 44 0.47 -22.20 6.36
N ARG A 45 1.73 -22.43 6.74
CA ARG A 45 2.47 -23.68 6.54
C ARG A 45 3.06 -24.20 7.86
N GLU A 46 3.26 -25.51 7.94
CA GLU A 46 3.86 -26.18 9.10
C GLU A 46 5.39 -26.07 9.13
N THR A 47 6.03 -25.80 7.99
CA THR A 47 7.49 -25.67 7.88
C THR A 47 7.91 -24.22 7.67
N PRO A 48 9.12 -23.81 8.13
CA PRO A 48 9.63 -22.46 7.94
C PRO A 48 9.55 -21.99 6.48
N GLN A 49 9.09 -20.75 6.30
CA GLN A 49 8.96 -20.08 5.00
C GLN A 49 9.90 -18.87 4.93
N PRO A 50 10.44 -18.55 3.74
CA PRO A 50 11.22 -17.33 3.57
C PRO A 50 10.32 -16.10 3.66
N PHE A 51 10.81 -15.05 4.33
CA PHE A 51 10.19 -13.74 4.26
C PHE A 51 10.41 -13.15 2.86
N VAL A 52 9.32 -12.72 2.22
CA VAL A 52 9.37 -11.94 0.99
C VAL A 52 8.65 -10.63 1.28
N SER A 53 9.19 -9.50 0.82
CA SER A 53 8.55 -8.20 1.04
C SER A 53 7.37 -8.00 0.10
N TRP A 54 6.33 -7.29 0.56
CA TRP A 54 5.25 -6.82 -0.30
C TRP A 54 5.74 -5.87 -1.41
N LEU A 55 6.82 -5.12 -1.13
CA LEU A 55 7.48 -4.25 -2.10
C LEU A 55 7.99 -5.04 -3.32
N ASP A 56 8.50 -6.25 -3.08
CA ASP A 56 9.04 -7.12 -4.11
C ASP A 56 7.92 -7.84 -4.89
N ARG A 57 6.83 -8.22 -4.20
CA ARG A 57 5.70 -8.94 -4.81
C ARG A 57 4.75 -8.05 -5.60
N ALA A 58 4.54 -6.81 -5.14
CA ALA A 58 3.57 -5.89 -5.73
C ALA A 58 4.18 -4.52 -6.12
N PRO A 59 5.30 -4.50 -6.89
CA PRO A 59 6.03 -3.27 -7.16
C PRO A 59 5.19 -2.24 -7.93
N TRP A 60 4.34 -2.68 -8.86
CA TRP A 60 3.45 -1.80 -9.60
C TRP A 60 2.41 -1.11 -8.72
N LEU A 61 1.86 -1.82 -7.74
CA LEU A 61 0.87 -1.26 -6.82
C LEU A 61 1.52 -0.23 -5.91
N VAL A 62 2.69 -0.54 -5.35
CA VAL A 62 3.42 0.35 -4.45
C VAL A 62 3.95 1.57 -5.21
N ASN A 63 4.78 1.36 -6.23
CA ASN A 63 5.42 2.44 -6.97
C ASN A 63 4.39 3.26 -7.74
N GLY A 64 3.40 2.59 -8.35
CA GLY A 64 2.28 3.25 -9.02
C GLY A 64 1.47 4.11 -8.03
N GLY A 65 1.15 3.59 -6.85
CA GLY A 65 0.47 4.35 -5.80
C GLY A 65 1.26 5.59 -5.34
N MET A 66 2.57 5.45 -5.20
CA MET A 66 3.47 6.57 -4.88
C MET A 66 3.49 7.61 -6.01
N LEU A 67 3.61 7.20 -7.27
CA LEU A 67 3.58 8.10 -8.43
C LEU A 67 2.24 8.85 -8.53
N VAL A 68 1.12 8.16 -8.34
CA VAL A 68 -0.21 8.78 -8.30
C VAL A 68 -0.29 9.81 -7.17
N SER A 69 0.27 9.51 -6.01
CA SER A 69 0.33 10.43 -4.87
C SER A 69 1.16 11.69 -5.18
N LEU A 70 2.30 11.54 -5.88
CA LEU A 70 3.13 12.67 -6.35
C LEU A 70 2.38 13.55 -7.35
N VAL A 71 1.62 12.96 -8.28
CA VAL A 71 0.74 13.72 -9.18
C VAL A 71 -0.33 14.47 -8.39
N GLY A 72 -0.95 13.83 -7.41
CA GLY A 72 -1.92 14.45 -6.51
C GLY A 72 -1.34 15.67 -5.78
N LEU A 73 -0.13 15.53 -5.24
CA LEU A 73 0.61 16.62 -4.60
C LEU A 73 0.85 17.80 -5.57
N ALA A 74 1.31 17.53 -6.78
CA ALA A 74 1.56 18.55 -7.79
C ALA A 74 0.27 19.33 -8.16
N LEU A 75 -0.85 18.63 -8.32
CA LEU A 75 -2.15 19.25 -8.60
C LEU A 75 -2.68 20.08 -7.42
N CYS A 76 -2.43 19.64 -6.18
CA CYS A 76 -2.72 20.42 -4.99
C CYS A 76 -1.92 21.73 -4.97
N MET A 77 -0.60 21.66 -5.21
CA MET A 77 0.26 22.85 -5.26
C MET A 77 -0.17 23.82 -6.36
N ALA A 78 -0.43 23.32 -7.57
CA ALA A 78 -0.92 24.15 -8.68
C ALA A 78 -2.28 24.79 -8.36
N GLY A 79 -3.19 24.05 -7.73
CA GLY A 79 -4.49 24.56 -7.30
C GLY A 79 -4.41 25.64 -6.22
N LEU A 80 -3.49 25.50 -5.25
CA LEU A 80 -3.25 26.51 -4.21
C LEU A 80 -2.57 27.76 -4.79
N TYR A 81 -1.59 27.58 -5.68
CA TYR A 81 -0.85 28.67 -6.28
C TYR A 81 -1.72 29.54 -7.19
N THR A 82 -2.56 28.91 -8.02
CA THR A 82 -3.46 29.61 -8.96
C THR A 82 -4.62 30.31 -8.28
N LYS A 83 -5.09 29.84 -7.12
CA LYS A 83 -6.19 30.48 -6.38
C LYS A 83 -5.74 31.74 -5.61
N ARG A 84 -4.43 31.90 -5.38
CA ARG A 84 -3.85 33.01 -4.61
C ARG A 84 -3.44 34.20 -5.50
N ARG A 85 -3.40 34.01 -6.82
CA ARG A 85 -3.34 35.09 -7.82
C ARG A 85 -4.76 35.52 -8.17
#